data_AF-A0A8X8ZAL2-F1
#
_entry.id   AF-A0A8X8ZAL2-F1
#
_cell.length_a   1.000
_cell.length_b   1.000
_cell.length_c   1.000
_cell.angle_alpha   90.00
_cell.angle_beta   90.00
_cell.angle_gamma   90.00
#
_symmetry.space_group_name_H-M   'P 1'
#
loop_
_entity.id
_entity.type
_entity.pdbx_description
1 polymer ?
#
loop_
_entity_poly.entity_id
_entity_poly.type
_entity_poly.pdbx_seq_one_letter_code
_entity_poly.pdbx_strand_id
1 'polypeptide(L)'
;MRKNFVLVYELLDEVIDFGYVQTTSTEVLKSYVFNEPIVVDAARLPTLGPAALFMQGNKRMPGTAVTKSVVANDPGGRKREEIFVDIIEKISVTFSSSGYVLTSEIDGTIQMKSYLTGNPEIRLALNDDLHIGRGSVPSFGYSGSSGTGAVILDDCNFHESVHMDSFDIDRTLSLVPPDGEFPVMNYRITQEFKPPFTINTLIEEAGSLKAEVILKIRAEFPSSITANTILIEMPLPTYTTRVNFDLDRGIVGQNADFKESQKKLEWNIKKIVGGSEHTLRAKLNFSQELHGNITKEAGPVSLTFTIPMYNPSRLQVKLTMIGSVKYLQIAKKGKTTNPYRWVRYVTQANSYVARI
;
A
#
# COMPACT_ATOMS: atom_id res chain seq x y z
N MET A 1 6.02 -4.14 -25.86
CA MET A 1 6.10 -3.31 -27.09
C MET A 1 6.39 -4.14 -28.32
N ARG A 2 7.63 -4.56 -28.62
CA ARG A 2 7.96 -5.23 -29.91
C ARG A 2 7.12 -6.47 -30.23
N LYS A 3 6.78 -7.28 -29.22
CA LYS A 3 5.92 -8.48 -29.40
C LYS A 3 4.43 -8.16 -29.56
N ASN A 4 3.98 -7.00 -29.08
CA ASN A 4 2.57 -6.58 -29.13
C ASN A 4 2.39 -5.35 -30.02
N PHE A 5 3.24 -5.18 -31.04
CA PHE A 5 3.26 -3.94 -31.81
C PHE A 5 1.93 -3.71 -32.54
N VAL A 6 1.34 -4.76 -33.13
CA VAL A 6 0.05 -4.69 -33.83
C VAL A 6 -1.06 -4.19 -32.90
N LEU A 7 -1.18 -4.80 -31.73
CA LEU A 7 -2.13 -4.40 -30.69
C LEU A 7 -1.92 -2.95 -30.24
N VAL A 8 -0.67 -2.49 -30.10
CA VAL A 8 -0.38 -1.10 -29.72
C VAL A 8 -0.83 -0.13 -30.80
N TYR A 9 -0.61 -0.44 -32.09
CA TYR A 9 -1.07 0.44 -33.18
C TYR A 9 -2.59 0.50 -33.26
N GLU A 10 -3.26 -0.65 -33.13
CA GLU A 10 -4.73 -0.72 -33.09
C GLU A 10 -5.30 0.09 -31.91
N LEU A 11 -4.69 -0.02 -30.72
CA LEU A 11 -5.08 0.79 -29.58
C LEU A 11 -4.86 2.30 -29.82
N LEU A 12 -3.77 2.69 -30.47
CA LEU A 12 -3.50 4.11 -30.72
C LEU A 12 -4.49 4.70 -31.72
N ASP A 13 -4.86 3.95 -32.75
CA ASP A 13 -5.84 4.36 -33.77
C ASP A 13 -7.23 4.58 -33.14
N GLU A 14 -7.63 3.68 -32.23
CA GLU A 14 -8.92 3.79 -31.53
C GLU A 14 -8.92 4.85 -30.41
N VAL A 15 -7.77 5.08 -29.75
CA VAL A 15 -7.68 6.06 -28.65
C VAL A 15 -7.56 7.48 -29.18
N ILE A 16 -6.85 7.70 -30.29
CA ILE A 16 -6.53 9.03 -30.81
C ILE A 16 -6.82 9.10 -32.30
N ASP A 17 -7.78 9.94 -32.68
CA ASP A 17 -8.05 10.28 -34.07
C ASP A 17 -7.67 11.74 -34.32
N PHE A 18 -6.82 11.98 -35.33
CA PHE A 18 -6.34 13.31 -35.73
C PHE A 18 -5.74 14.16 -34.58
N GLY A 19 -5.13 13.50 -33.58
CA GLY A 19 -4.58 14.16 -32.39
C GLY A 19 -5.60 14.50 -31.30
N TYR A 20 -6.86 14.15 -31.49
CA TYR A 20 -7.92 14.26 -30.48
C TYR A 20 -8.16 12.90 -29.82
N VAL A 21 -8.13 12.88 -28.49
CA VAL A 21 -8.44 11.68 -27.71
C VAL A 21 -9.93 11.37 -27.83
N GLN A 22 -10.26 10.19 -28.37
CA GLN A 22 -11.63 9.74 -28.57
C GLN A 22 -12.15 9.00 -27.32
N THR A 23 -11.43 7.96 -26.90
CA THR A 23 -11.76 7.20 -25.69
C THR A 23 -10.52 6.57 -25.08
N THR A 24 -10.45 6.55 -23.74
CA THR A 24 -9.38 5.92 -22.97
C THR A 24 -9.88 4.75 -22.12
N SER A 25 -11.18 4.45 -22.20
CA SER A 25 -11.80 3.36 -21.46
C SER A 25 -11.46 2.02 -22.10
N THR A 26 -10.72 1.18 -21.38
CA THR A 26 -10.31 -0.15 -21.86
C THR A 26 -11.47 -1.07 -22.15
N GLU A 27 -12.60 -0.92 -21.46
CA GLU A 27 -13.81 -1.71 -21.70
C GLU A 27 -14.44 -1.39 -23.05
N VAL A 28 -14.54 -0.10 -23.38
CA VAL A 28 -15.07 0.37 -24.65
C VAL A 28 -14.11 -0.05 -25.77
N LEU A 29 -12.81 0.20 -25.58
CA LEU A 29 -11.76 -0.17 -26.54
C LEU A 29 -11.73 -1.68 -26.82
N LYS A 30 -12.01 -2.53 -25.83
CA LYS A 30 -12.02 -4.00 -26.01
C LYS A 30 -13.03 -4.47 -27.06
N SER A 31 -14.08 -3.70 -27.33
CA SER A 31 -15.05 -4.04 -28.39
C SER A 31 -14.58 -3.68 -29.80
N TYR A 32 -13.60 -2.77 -29.91
CA TYR A 32 -13.03 -2.29 -31.18
C TYR A 32 -11.63 -2.85 -31.47
N VAL A 33 -10.97 -3.41 -30.45
CA VAL A 33 -9.63 -4.00 -30.54
C VAL A 33 -9.73 -5.52 -30.67
N PHE A 34 -9.22 -6.06 -31.77
CA PHE A 34 -9.32 -7.48 -32.10
C PHE A 34 -8.05 -8.28 -31.79
N ASN A 35 -6.90 -7.62 -31.62
CA ASN A 35 -5.65 -8.32 -31.34
C ASN A 35 -5.53 -8.71 -29.86
N GLU A 36 -5.26 -9.99 -29.59
CA GLU A 36 -4.99 -10.44 -28.22
C GLU A 36 -3.55 -10.13 -27.79
N PRO A 37 -3.33 -9.77 -26.51
CA PRO A 37 -1.99 -9.49 -26.01
C PRO A 37 -1.15 -10.77 -25.92
N ILE A 38 0.01 -10.77 -26.58
CA ILE A 38 1.05 -11.77 -26.38
C ILE A 38 1.68 -11.53 -25.00
N VAL A 39 1.35 -12.42 -24.06
CA VAL A 39 1.91 -12.42 -22.70
C VAL A 39 3.38 -12.82 -22.77
N VAL A 40 4.28 -11.90 -22.40
CA VAL A 40 5.72 -12.16 -22.37
C VAL A 40 6.09 -12.76 -21.01
N ASP A 41 6.88 -13.85 -20.99
CA ASP A 41 7.21 -14.67 -19.81
C ASP A 41 7.75 -13.92 -18.58
N ALA A 42 8.17 -12.66 -18.72
CA ALA A 42 8.51 -11.77 -17.60
C ALA A 42 7.34 -11.50 -16.63
N ALA A 43 6.10 -11.84 -17.01
CA ALA A 43 4.92 -11.78 -16.15
C ALA A 43 4.61 -13.09 -15.40
N ARG A 44 5.41 -14.15 -15.56
CA ARG A 44 5.28 -15.38 -14.75
C ARG A 44 5.98 -15.21 -13.40
N LEU A 45 5.29 -14.63 -12.44
CA LEU A 45 5.55 -14.96 -11.03
C LEU A 45 5.33 -16.47 -10.83
N PRO A 46 6.12 -17.16 -9.99
CA PRO A 46 5.98 -18.61 -9.79
C PRO A 46 4.56 -18.96 -9.38
N THR A 47 3.90 -19.80 -10.18
CA THR A 47 2.59 -20.35 -9.86
C THR A 47 2.72 -21.29 -8.67
N LEU A 48 2.15 -20.90 -7.52
CA LEU A 48 1.90 -21.83 -6.42
C LEU A 48 0.95 -22.91 -6.91
N GLY A 49 1.48 -24.14 -7.06
CA GLY A 49 0.71 -25.28 -7.51
C GLY A 49 -0.36 -25.73 -6.49
N PRO A 50 -1.34 -26.55 -6.92
CA PRO A 50 -2.46 -27.01 -6.09
C PRO A 50 -2.06 -27.75 -4.81
N ALA A 51 -0.83 -28.27 -4.73
CA ALA A 51 -0.31 -28.96 -3.56
C ALA A 51 -0.07 -28.04 -2.35
N ALA A 52 0.01 -26.72 -2.53
CA ALA A 52 0.12 -25.77 -1.41
C ALA A 52 -1.23 -25.49 -0.70
N LEU A 53 -2.36 -25.89 -1.30
CA LEU A 53 -3.71 -25.72 -0.73
C LEU A 53 -4.08 -26.80 0.29
N PHE A 54 -3.31 -27.89 0.41
CA PHE A 54 -3.62 -29.01 1.31
C PHE A 54 -2.80 -29.03 2.60
N MET A 55 -1.98 -28.01 2.86
CA MET A 55 -1.39 -27.79 4.19
C MET A 55 -2.41 -27.04 5.07
N GLN A 56 -3.07 -27.78 5.95
CA GLN A 56 -4.09 -27.35 6.91
C GLN A 56 -3.68 -26.10 7.72
N GLY A 57 -4.66 -25.18 7.89
CA GLY A 57 -4.82 -24.42 9.15
C GLY A 57 -4.38 -22.96 9.16
N ASN A 58 -5.03 -22.07 8.38
CA ASN A 58 -5.55 -20.76 8.83
C ASN A 58 -5.98 -19.90 7.63
N LYS A 59 -7.20 -19.37 7.69
CA LYS A 59 -7.76 -18.41 6.71
C LYS A 59 -7.03 -17.06 6.80
N ARG A 60 -5.88 -16.87 6.13
CA ARG A 60 -5.34 -15.56 5.75
C ARG A 60 -4.53 -15.67 4.46
N MET A 61 -4.94 -14.98 3.40
CA MET A 61 -4.15 -14.87 2.16
C MET A 61 -2.94 -13.94 2.38
N PRO A 62 -1.75 -14.26 1.84
CA PRO A 62 -0.55 -13.45 1.99
C PRO A 62 -0.64 -12.12 1.21
N GLY A 63 -0.07 -11.06 1.78
CA GLY A 63 -0.14 -9.66 1.32
C GLY A 63 0.60 -9.31 0.03
N THR A 64 1.00 -10.31 -0.76
CA THR A 64 1.71 -10.12 -2.05
C THR A 64 0.96 -10.72 -3.24
N ALA A 65 -0.31 -11.13 -3.07
CA ALA A 65 -1.19 -11.49 -4.18
C ALA A 65 -1.67 -10.23 -4.93
N VAL A 66 -0.72 -9.60 -5.62
CA VAL A 66 -0.92 -8.46 -6.51
C VAL A 66 -0.99 -9.06 -7.93
N THR A 67 -2.01 -8.68 -8.70
CA THR A 67 -2.23 -8.93 -10.15
C THR A 67 -2.86 -10.22 -10.68
N LYS A 68 -3.55 -11.07 -9.91
CA LYS A 68 -4.45 -12.08 -10.52
C LYS A 68 -5.78 -12.20 -9.79
N SER A 69 -6.87 -12.19 -10.56
CA SER A 69 -8.17 -12.67 -10.09
C SER A 69 -7.98 -14.05 -9.45
N VAL A 70 -8.53 -14.25 -8.25
CA VAL A 70 -8.42 -15.51 -7.49
C VAL A 70 -9.27 -16.63 -8.12
N VAL A 71 -9.82 -16.44 -9.31
CA VAL A 71 -10.62 -17.46 -9.98
C VAL A 71 -9.92 -17.91 -11.25
N ALA A 72 -9.07 -18.93 -11.10
CA ALA A 72 -9.06 -19.98 -12.11
C ALA A 72 -10.52 -20.40 -12.31
N ASN A 73 -11.02 -20.32 -13.54
CA ASN A 73 -12.36 -20.78 -13.88
C ASN A 73 -12.62 -22.12 -13.19
N ASP A 74 -13.59 -22.15 -12.27
CA ASP A 74 -14.10 -23.43 -11.80
C ASP A 74 -14.49 -24.23 -13.06
N PRO A 75 -14.14 -25.53 -13.15
CA PRO A 75 -14.46 -26.36 -14.32
C PRO A 75 -15.97 -26.48 -14.64
N GLY A 76 -16.84 -25.85 -13.83
CA GLY A 76 -18.28 -25.73 -14.03
C GLY A 76 -18.80 -24.38 -14.54
N GLY A 77 -17.94 -23.43 -14.97
CA GLY A 77 -18.36 -22.27 -15.77
C GLY A 77 -19.23 -21.21 -15.08
N ARG A 78 -19.41 -21.24 -13.75
CA ARG A 78 -20.10 -20.16 -13.02
C ARG A 78 -19.11 -19.05 -12.67
N LYS A 79 -19.27 -17.89 -13.32
CA LYS A 79 -18.65 -16.62 -12.92
C LYS A 79 -19.12 -16.30 -11.49
N ARG A 80 -18.17 -16.19 -10.55
CA ARG A 80 -18.48 -15.81 -9.17
C ARG A 80 -18.63 -14.29 -9.10
N GLU A 81 -19.74 -13.85 -8.54
CA GLU A 81 -20.04 -12.43 -8.32
C GLU A 81 -19.29 -11.94 -7.08
N GLU A 82 -18.21 -11.21 -7.29
CA GLU A 82 -17.34 -10.72 -6.22
C GLU A 82 -16.95 -9.26 -6.44
N ILE A 83 -16.81 -8.52 -5.34
CA ILE A 83 -16.30 -7.17 -5.34
C ILE A 83 -15.28 -6.98 -4.22
N PHE A 84 -14.16 -6.35 -4.57
CA PHE A 84 -13.06 -6.04 -3.66
C PHE A 84 -12.89 -4.53 -3.56
N VAL A 85 -12.70 -4.04 -2.34
CA VAL A 85 -12.39 -2.64 -2.05
C VAL A 85 -11.11 -2.60 -1.22
N ASP A 86 -10.07 -2.04 -1.81
CA ASP A 86 -8.75 -1.95 -1.23
C ASP A 86 -8.47 -0.48 -0.90
N ILE A 87 -8.26 -0.19 0.38
CA ILE A 87 -7.81 1.12 0.83
C ILE A 87 -6.30 1.04 0.96
N ILE A 88 -5.59 1.66 0.03
CA ILE A 88 -4.13 1.62 -0.06
C ILE A 88 -3.59 2.97 0.34
N GLU A 89 -2.83 3.01 1.43
CA GLU A 89 -2.17 4.23 1.92
C GLU A 89 -0.67 4.12 1.77
N LYS A 90 -0.10 5.07 1.02
CA LYS A 90 1.33 5.24 0.85
C LYS A 90 1.78 6.38 1.73
N ILE A 91 2.65 6.09 2.69
CA ILE A 91 3.08 7.07 3.67
C ILE A 91 4.48 7.59 3.39
N SER A 92 4.63 8.91 3.50
CA SER A 92 5.89 9.62 3.38
C SER A 92 6.18 10.32 4.71
N VAL A 93 7.27 9.94 5.36
CA VAL A 93 7.66 10.50 6.66
C VAL A 93 9.16 10.78 6.67
N THR A 94 9.53 11.99 7.12
CA THR A 94 10.92 12.35 7.37
C THR A 94 11.11 12.58 8.86
N PHE A 95 12.05 11.89 9.50
CA PHE A 95 12.44 12.11 10.89
C PHE A 95 13.70 12.97 10.99
N SER A 96 13.78 13.78 12.05
CA SER A 96 15.01 14.43 12.49
C SER A 96 15.99 13.41 13.07
N SER A 97 17.26 13.81 13.25
CA SER A 97 18.27 13.00 13.96
C SER A 97 17.91 12.71 15.41
N SER A 98 17.08 13.54 16.02
CA SER A 98 16.51 13.34 17.37
C SER A 98 15.25 12.47 17.40
N GLY A 99 14.75 12.01 16.24
CA GLY A 99 13.57 11.14 16.14
C GLY A 99 12.22 11.86 16.07
N TYR A 100 12.19 13.19 15.95
CA TYR A 100 10.96 13.95 15.74
C TYR A 100 10.51 13.89 14.28
N VAL A 101 9.21 13.88 14.04
CA VAL A 101 8.64 13.96 12.69
C VAL A 101 8.81 15.39 12.16
N LEU A 102 9.50 15.55 11.03
CA LEU A 102 9.68 16.81 10.33
C LEU A 102 8.61 17.03 9.25
N THR A 103 8.29 15.98 8.51
CA THR A 103 7.26 15.98 7.47
C THR A 103 6.50 14.66 7.53
N SER A 104 5.18 14.71 7.39
CA SER A 104 4.33 13.52 7.31
C SER A 104 3.22 13.75 6.30
N GLU A 105 3.09 12.81 5.36
CA GLU A 105 2.05 12.83 4.32
C GLU A 105 1.55 11.41 4.06
N ILE A 106 0.27 11.29 3.75
CA ILE A 106 -0.40 10.07 3.34
C ILE A 106 -1.04 10.33 1.97
N ASP A 107 -0.59 9.57 0.99
CA ASP A 107 -1.24 9.46 -0.32
C ASP A 107 -2.10 8.19 -0.32
N GLY A 108 -3.41 8.38 -0.33
CA GLY A 108 -4.38 7.30 -0.24
C GLY A 108 -5.13 7.07 -1.55
N THR A 109 -5.43 5.80 -1.83
CA THR A 109 -6.29 5.40 -2.95
C THR A 109 -7.29 4.36 -2.46
N ILE A 110 -8.57 4.60 -2.70
CA ILE A 110 -9.62 3.58 -2.64
C ILE A 110 -9.68 2.92 -4.02
N GLN A 111 -9.22 1.68 -4.10
CA GLN A 111 -9.22 0.89 -5.33
C GLN A 111 -10.32 -0.15 -5.28
N MET A 112 -11.13 -0.23 -6.34
CA MET A 112 -12.21 -1.19 -6.45
C MET A 112 -11.89 -2.22 -7.54
N LYS A 113 -12.22 -3.49 -7.29
CA LYS A 113 -12.20 -4.56 -8.29
C LYS A 113 -13.58 -5.19 -8.37
N SER A 114 -14.28 -4.95 -9.47
CA SER A 114 -15.62 -5.47 -9.70
C SER A 114 -15.59 -6.65 -10.68
N TYR A 115 -16.24 -7.74 -10.29
CA TYR A 115 -16.52 -8.89 -11.16
C TYR A 115 -18.02 -9.19 -11.22
N LEU A 116 -18.84 -8.15 -11.07
CA LEU A 116 -20.30 -8.26 -10.99
C LEU A 116 -20.92 -8.29 -12.38
N THR A 117 -21.96 -9.10 -12.56
CA THR A 117 -22.70 -9.17 -13.81
C THR A 117 -23.75 -8.06 -13.88
N GLY A 118 -23.78 -7.32 -14.98
CA GLY A 118 -24.80 -6.31 -15.26
C GLY A 118 -24.58 -4.97 -14.56
N ASN A 119 -23.36 -4.73 -14.06
CA ASN A 119 -22.89 -3.46 -13.49
C ASN A 119 -23.94 -2.79 -12.59
N PRO A 120 -24.31 -3.44 -11.47
CA PRO A 120 -25.28 -2.88 -10.55
C PRO A 120 -24.76 -1.59 -9.89
N GLU A 121 -25.67 -0.68 -9.55
CA GLU A 121 -25.32 0.52 -8.79
C GLU A 121 -24.89 0.18 -7.35
N ILE A 122 -23.84 0.85 -6.90
CA ILE A 122 -23.17 0.62 -5.61
C ILE A 122 -23.10 1.92 -4.83
N ARG A 123 -23.27 1.81 -3.52
CA ARG A 123 -23.01 2.88 -2.55
C ARG A 123 -21.80 2.54 -1.69
N LEU A 124 -20.85 3.46 -1.67
CA LEU A 124 -19.68 3.43 -0.83
C LEU A 124 -19.81 4.53 0.23
N ALA A 125 -20.14 4.16 1.47
CA ALA A 125 -20.19 5.10 2.58
C ALA A 125 -18.81 5.21 3.23
N LEU A 126 -18.34 6.44 3.42
CA LEU A 126 -17.12 6.76 4.16
C LEU A 126 -17.46 7.11 5.61
N ASN A 127 -16.50 7.61 6.40
CA ASN A 127 -16.77 8.09 7.76
C ASN A 127 -17.79 9.23 7.75
N ASP A 128 -18.75 9.20 8.67
CA ASP A 128 -19.74 10.28 8.86
C ASP A 128 -19.06 11.62 9.19
N ASP A 129 -17.92 11.58 9.91
CA ASP A 129 -17.11 12.72 10.32
C ASP A 129 -15.93 13.03 9.38
N LEU A 130 -16.05 12.65 8.11
CA LEU A 130 -15.09 13.00 7.07
C LEU A 130 -15.21 14.48 6.68
N HIS A 131 -14.11 15.21 6.76
CA HIS A 131 -13.99 16.58 6.28
C HIS A 131 -12.98 16.67 5.14
N ILE A 132 -13.29 17.44 4.10
CA ILE A 132 -12.38 17.76 3.00
C ILE A 132 -12.03 19.24 3.08
N GLY A 133 -10.74 19.53 2.94
CA GLY A 133 -10.19 20.88 2.99
C GLY A 133 -9.90 21.34 4.41
N ARG A 134 -8.71 21.90 4.60
CA ARG A 134 -8.25 22.43 5.90
C ARG A 134 -9.06 23.61 6.43
N GLY A 135 -9.80 24.30 5.57
CA GLY A 135 -10.65 25.46 5.94
C GLY A 135 -12.01 25.08 6.53
N SER A 136 -12.39 23.80 6.49
CA SER A 136 -13.72 23.32 6.85
C SER A 136 -13.85 22.90 8.32
N VAL A 137 -12.78 23.02 9.11
CA VAL A 137 -12.73 22.60 10.52
C VAL A 137 -12.94 23.82 11.42
N PRO A 138 -13.97 23.85 12.29
CA PRO A 138 -14.10 24.89 13.29
C PRO A 138 -12.87 24.88 14.20
N SER A 139 -12.16 26.01 14.29
CA SER A 139 -10.90 26.19 15.04
C SER A 139 -11.02 26.02 16.57
N PHE A 140 -12.13 25.48 17.08
CA PHE A 140 -12.43 25.28 18.49
C PHE A 140 -12.94 23.86 18.75
N GLY A 141 -12.05 22.90 18.62
CA GLY A 141 -12.32 21.51 18.99
C GLY A 141 -11.04 20.86 19.46
N TYR A 142 -10.61 21.17 20.69
CA TYR A 142 -9.76 20.24 21.43
C TYR A 142 -10.57 18.95 21.58
N SER A 143 -10.38 18.01 20.65
CA SER A 143 -10.93 16.66 20.78
C SER A 143 -10.20 15.99 21.95
N GLY A 144 -10.81 16.11 23.11
CA GLY A 144 -10.34 15.50 24.34
C GLY A 144 -10.43 13.99 24.22
N SER A 145 -9.34 13.31 24.57
CA SER A 145 -9.30 12.05 25.33
C SER A 145 -10.18 10.84 24.91
N SER A 146 -10.90 10.85 23.78
CA SER A 146 -11.56 9.68 23.20
C SER A 146 -11.02 9.45 21.78
N GLY A 147 -10.50 8.25 21.53
CA GLY A 147 -9.69 7.92 20.35
C GLY A 147 -10.40 7.91 18.99
N THR A 148 -11.52 8.60 18.82
CA THR A 148 -12.27 8.73 17.57
C THR A 148 -12.18 10.19 17.09
N GLY A 149 -11.01 10.56 16.56
CA GLY A 149 -10.81 11.86 15.92
C GLY A 149 -11.35 11.84 14.49
N ALA A 150 -11.95 12.96 14.08
CA ALA A 150 -12.46 13.17 12.73
C ALA A 150 -11.38 12.94 11.66
N VAL A 151 -11.76 12.36 10.53
CA VAL A 151 -10.86 12.16 9.39
C VAL A 151 -10.86 13.43 8.54
N ILE A 152 -9.71 14.08 8.41
CA ILE A 152 -9.57 15.33 7.66
C ILE A 152 -8.66 15.08 6.45
N LEU A 153 -9.23 15.19 5.26
CA LEU A 153 -8.52 15.12 3.98
C LEU A 153 -8.15 16.54 3.55
N ASP A 154 -6.96 16.73 3.01
CA ASP A 154 -6.59 18.02 2.41
C ASP A 154 -7.35 18.23 1.10
N ASP A 155 -7.31 17.22 0.24
CA ASP A 155 -7.95 17.17 -1.06
C ASP A 155 -8.25 15.72 -1.44
N CYS A 156 -9.17 15.55 -2.38
CA CYS A 156 -9.48 14.26 -2.99
C CYS A 156 -9.99 14.42 -4.42
N ASN A 157 -9.75 13.38 -5.23
CA ASN A 157 -10.21 13.27 -6.60
C ASN A 157 -11.03 11.99 -6.75
N PHE A 158 -12.13 12.06 -7.48
CA PHE A 158 -13.03 10.93 -7.73
C PHE A 158 -12.92 10.44 -9.17
N HIS A 159 -13.22 9.16 -9.37
CA HIS A 159 -13.41 8.60 -10.71
C HIS A 159 -14.65 9.21 -11.40
N GLU A 160 -14.64 9.26 -12.73
CA GLU A 160 -15.75 9.79 -13.53
C GLU A 160 -17.09 9.04 -13.31
N SER A 161 -17.02 7.78 -12.90
CA SER A 161 -18.20 6.96 -12.61
C SER A 161 -18.87 7.26 -11.26
N VAL A 162 -18.30 8.18 -10.46
CA VAL A 162 -18.76 8.47 -9.10
C VAL A 162 -19.70 9.67 -9.09
N HIS A 163 -20.90 9.44 -8.58
CA HIS A 163 -21.92 10.45 -8.30
C HIS A 163 -21.86 10.85 -6.83
N MET A 164 -21.80 12.15 -6.58
CA MET A 164 -21.61 12.75 -5.25
C MET A 164 -22.92 13.31 -4.66
N ASP A 165 -24.08 13.00 -5.24
CA ASP A 165 -25.37 13.61 -4.86
C ASP A 165 -25.73 13.44 -3.37
N SER A 166 -25.25 12.36 -2.74
CA SER A 166 -25.45 12.07 -1.31
C SER A 166 -24.22 12.39 -0.45
N PHE A 167 -23.11 12.80 -1.04
CA PHE A 167 -21.83 12.94 -0.36
C PHE A 167 -21.87 14.02 0.74
N ASP A 168 -22.61 15.10 0.53
CA ASP A 168 -22.75 16.18 1.52
C ASP A 168 -23.65 15.82 2.70
N ILE A 169 -24.51 14.79 2.54
CA ILE A 169 -25.50 14.39 3.55
C ILE A 169 -24.91 13.31 4.47
N ASP A 170 -24.38 12.24 3.89
CA ASP A 170 -23.97 11.03 4.63
C ASP A 170 -22.61 10.49 4.18
N ARG A 171 -21.82 11.30 3.45
CA ARG A 171 -20.50 10.91 2.94
C ARG A 171 -20.54 9.63 2.09
N THR A 172 -21.67 9.39 1.42
CA THR A 172 -21.85 8.26 0.50
C THR A 172 -21.55 8.66 -0.94
N LEU A 173 -20.74 7.84 -1.60
CA LEU A 173 -20.49 7.86 -3.04
C LEU A 173 -21.38 6.83 -3.72
N SER A 174 -22.12 7.22 -4.76
CA SER A 174 -22.88 6.29 -5.60
C SER A 174 -22.13 6.07 -6.91
N LEU A 175 -22.02 4.84 -7.40
CA LEU A 175 -21.37 4.56 -8.67
C LEU A 175 -21.89 3.28 -9.33
N VAL A 176 -21.82 3.24 -10.65
CA VAL A 176 -21.87 1.99 -11.42
C VAL A 176 -20.42 1.59 -11.71
N PRO A 177 -19.88 0.52 -11.10
CA PRO A 177 -18.48 0.18 -11.22
C PRO A 177 -18.17 -0.29 -12.65
N PRO A 178 -17.11 0.24 -13.27
CA PRO A 178 -16.45 -0.41 -14.40
C PRO A 178 -16.06 -1.87 -14.06
N ASP A 179 -16.03 -2.72 -15.07
CA ASP A 179 -15.54 -4.09 -15.02
C ASP A 179 -14.02 -4.13 -14.78
N GLY A 180 -13.60 -4.85 -13.74
CA GLY A 180 -12.19 -4.98 -13.39
C GLY A 180 -11.75 -3.96 -12.34
N GLU A 181 -10.49 -3.49 -12.44
CA GLU A 181 -9.79 -2.74 -11.40
C GLU A 181 -9.67 -1.26 -11.76
N PHE A 182 -10.20 -0.38 -10.91
CA PHE A 182 -10.15 1.07 -11.11
C PHE A 182 -10.06 1.81 -9.75
N PRO A 183 -9.43 3.00 -9.71
CA PRO A 183 -9.45 3.83 -8.51
C PRO A 183 -10.81 4.52 -8.40
N VAL A 184 -11.49 4.39 -7.27
CA VAL A 184 -12.75 5.11 -6.98
C VAL A 184 -12.47 6.53 -6.51
N MET A 185 -11.46 6.68 -5.64
CA MET A 185 -11.10 7.93 -4.99
C MET A 185 -9.61 7.93 -4.69
N ASN A 186 -8.94 9.05 -4.97
CA ASN A 186 -7.61 9.36 -4.47
C ASN A 186 -7.73 10.49 -3.45
N TYR A 187 -6.96 10.45 -2.37
CA TYR A 187 -6.99 11.46 -1.33
C TYR A 187 -5.61 11.70 -0.75
N ARG A 188 -5.43 12.89 -0.17
CA ARG A 188 -4.17 13.31 0.43
C ARG A 188 -4.39 13.85 1.83
N ILE A 189 -3.48 13.50 2.74
CA ILE A 189 -3.49 13.96 4.13
C ILE A 189 -2.07 14.37 4.53
N THR A 190 -1.92 15.60 4.97
CA THR A 190 -0.66 16.17 5.46
C THR A 190 -0.77 16.63 6.92
N GLN A 191 -1.89 16.31 7.58
CA GLN A 191 -2.00 16.41 9.04
C GLN A 191 -1.04 15.41 9.71
N GLU A 192 -0.49 15.80 10.87
CA GLU A 192 0.33 14.91 11.66
C GLU A 192 -0.44 13.65 12.09
N PHE A 193 0.13 12.50 11.80
CA PHE A 193 -0.36 11.20 12.26
C PHE A 193 0.76 10.47 12.99
N LYS A 194 0.41 9.50 13.84
CA LYS A 194 1.41 8.66 14.52
C LYS A 194 2.04 7.70 13.51
N PRO A 195 3.34 7.82 13.18
CA PRO A 195 3.96 6.94 12.20
C PRO A 195 4.00 5.49 12.71
N PRO A 196 3.84 4.47 11.84
CA PRO A 196 3.77 3.07 12.27
C PRO A 196 5.11 2.51 12.75
N PHE A 197 6.23 3.16 12.44
CA PHE A 197 7.55 2.75 12.89
C PHE A 197 8.34 3.94 13.43
N THR A 198 8.92 3.83 14.62
CA THR A 198 9.95 4.76 15.06
C THR A 198 11.32 4.16 14.80
N ILE A 199 12.23 4.97 14.27
CA ILE A 199 13.60 4.55 13.94
C ILE A 199 14.54 5.44 14.74
N ASN A 200 15.45 4.81 15.47
CA ASN A 200 16.53 5.49 16.16
C ASN A 200 17.85 4.91 15.64
N THR A 201 18.76 5.80 15.28
CA THR A 201 20.08 5.45 14.75
C THR A 201 21.14 6.12 15.61
N LEU A 202 22.09 5.33 16.09
CA LEU A 202 23.24 5.82 16.83
C LEU A 202 24.51 5.33 16.15
N ILE A 203 25.47 6.23 15.96
CA ILE A 203 26.80 5.90 15.43
C ILE A 203 27.83 6.22 16.50
N GLU A 204 28.59 5.22 16.92
CA GLU A 204 29.63 5.34 17.93
C GLU A 204 31.00 5.07 17.29
N GLU A 205 31.96 5.97 17.52
CA GLU A 205 33.33 5.77 17.05
C GLU A 205 34.06 4.79 17.99
N ALA A 206 34.61 3.71 17.42
CA ALA A 206 35.24 2.62 18.17
C ALA A 206 36.76 2.51 17.88
N GLY A 207 37.37 3.62 17.47
CA GLY A 207 38.79 3.75 17.11
C GLY A 207 38.98 4.46 15.76
N SER A 208 40.23 4.68 15.35
CA SER A 208 40.54 5.45 14.13
C SER A 208 40.05 4.81 12.82
N LEU A 209 39.85 3.47 12.81
CA LEU A 209 39.44 2.70 11.62
C LEU A 209 38.14 1.91 11.84
N LYS A 210 37.41 2.18 12.93
CA LYS A 210 36.24 1.39 13.32
C LYS A 210 35.14 2.29 13.87
N ALA A 211 33.90 1.95 13.53
CA ALA A 211 32.72 2.52 14.15
C ALA A 211 31.67 1.43 14.37
N GLU A 212 30.75 1.66 15.30
CA GLU A 212 29.60 0.82 15.53
C GLU A 212 28.32 1.61 15.21
N VAL A 213 27.47 1.04 14.36
CA VAL A 213 26.14 1.55 14.06
C VAL A 213 25.12 0.71 14.80
N ILE A 214 24.26 1.36 15.57
CA ILE A 214 23.15 0.75 16.28
C ILE A 214 21.86 1.27 15.65
N LEU A 215 21.15 0.40 14.93
CA LEU A 215 19.84 0.69 14.36
C LEU A 215 18.77 0.06 15.23
N LYS A 216 17.85 0.87 15.72
CA LYS A 216 16.75 0.44 16.58
C LYS A 216 15.42 0.83 15.93
N ILE A 217 14.55 -0.15 15.74
CA ILE A 217 13.22 0.06 15.18
C ILE A 217 12.16 -0.39 16.17
N ARG A 218 11.07 0.37 16.28
CA ARG A 218 9.92 0.02 17.11
C ARG A 218 8.62 0.14 16.32
N ALA A 219 7.79 -0.89 16.39
CA ALA A 219 6.49 -0.93 15.74
C ALA A 219 5.42 -0.24 16.61
N GLU A 220 4.86 0.87 16.14
CA GLU A 220 3.95 1.75 16.88
C GLU A 220 2.46 1.49 16.62
N PHE A 221 2.14 0.33 16.05
CA PHE A 221 0.78 -0.15 15.76
C PHE A 221 0.35 -1.31 16.69
N PRO A 222 -0.95 -1.66 16.77
CA PRO A 222 -1.45 -2.70 17.67
C PRO A 222 -0.77 -4.06 17.49
N SER A 223 -0.57 -4.79 18.60
CA SER A 223 0.09 -6.11 18.61
C SER A 223 -0.69 -7.23 17.92
N SER A 224 -1.96 -7.00 17.60
CA SER A 224 -2.78 -7.90 16.77
C SER A 224 -2.42 -7.84 15.27
N ILE A 225 -1.66 -6.82 14.86
CA ILE A 225 -1.27 -6.56 13.47
C ILE A 225 0.21 -6.93 13.28
N THR A 226 0.55 -7.38 12.08
CA THR A 226 1.91 -7.77 11.70
C THR A 226 2.29 -7.13 10.39
N ALA A 227 3.40 -6.39 10.38
CA ALA A 227 4.01 -5.88 9.16
C ALA A 227 4.83 -6.97 8.46
N ASN A 228 4.91 -6.89 7.14
CA ASN A 228 5.67 -7.80 6.29
C ASN A 228 6.63 -7.03 5.38
N THR A 229 7.63 -7.74 4.84
CA THR A 229 8.57 -7.22 3.85
C THR A 229 9.27 -5.95 4.36
N ILE A 230 9.85 -6.03 5.56
CA ILE A 230 10.54 -4.90 6.17
C ILE A 230 11.99 -4.90 5.69
N LEU A 231 12.43 -3.78 5.12
CA LEU A 231 13.79 -3.54 4.68
C LEU A 231 14.25 -2.19 5.20
N ILE A 232 15.31 -2.19 6.00
CA ILE A 232 16.01 -1.02 6.51
C ILE A 232 17.28 -0.89 5.67
N GLU A 233 17.56 0.30 5.17
CA GLU A 233 18.78 0.58 4.41
C GLU A 233 19.46 1.81 4.98
N MET A 234 20.79 1.78 5.03
CA MET A 234 21.59 2.91 5.47
C MET A 234 22.84 3.02 4.59
N PRO A 235 23.00 4.13 3.84
CA PRO A 235 24.26 4.43 3.16
C PRO A 235 25.38 4.63 4.18
N LEU A 236 26.52 4.01 3.92
CA LEU A 236 27.72 4.07 4.75
C LEU A 236 28.81 4.88 4.05
N PRO A 237 29.83 5.36 4.78
CA PRO A 237 30.97 6.05 4.18
C PRO A 237 31.62 5.22 3.07
N THR A 238 32.09 5.89 2.01
CA THR A 238 32.60 5.25 0.80
C THR A 238 33.83 4.38 1.04
N TYR A 239 34.61 4.68 2.08
CA TYR A 239 35.78 3.93 2.53
C TYR A 239 35.46 2.75 3.45
N THR A 240 34.18 2.39 3.63
CA THR A 240 33.78 1.18 4.37
C THR A 240 34.23 -0.07 3.61
N THR A 241 35.06 -0.89 4.24
CA THR A 241 35.59 -2.13 3.64
C THR A 241 34.82 -3.35 4.09
N ARG A 242 34.42 -3.39 5.37
CA ARG A 242 33.74 -4.56 5.94
C ARG A 242 32.76 -4.14 7.02
N VAL A 243 31.62 -4.83 7.04
CA VAL A 243 30.61 -4.70 8.09
C VAL A 243 30.38 -6.08 8.72
N ASN A 244 30.46 -6.15 10.05
CA ASN A 244 30.09 -7.34 10.80
C ASN A 244 28.78 -7.07 11.53
N PHE A 245 27.77 -7.89 11.28
CA PHE A 245 26.44 -7.76 11.86
C PHE A 245 26.27 -8.63 13.10
N ASP A 246 25.72 -8.07 14.15
CA ASP A 246 25.24 -8.78 15.34
C ASP A 246 23.72 -8.63 15.39
N LEU A 247 23.03 -9.74 15.17
CA LEU A 247 21.58 -9.83 15.03
C LEU A 247 20.98 -10.45 16.30
N ASP A 248 19.89 -9.85 16.80
CA ASP A 248 19.13 -10.43 17.90
C ASP A 248 18.57 -11.81 17.52
N ARG A 249 18.96 -12.85 18.25
CA ARG A 249 18.58 -14.25 17.97
C ARG A 249 17.08 -14.54 18.12
N GLY A 250 16.31 -13.60 18.68
CA GLY A 250 14.87 -13.74 18.90
C GLY A 250 14.01 -13.50 17.66
N ILE A 251 14.59 -13.03 16.55
CA ILE A 251 13.82 -12.58 15.38
C ILE A 251 13.90 -13.62 14.26
N VAL A 252 12.75 -14.24 13.95
CA VAL A 252 12.68 -15.28 12.92
C VAL A 252 12.73 -14.68 11.52
N GLY A 253 13.72 -15.09 10.73
CA GLY A 253 13.84 -14.69 9.33
C GLY A 253 14.41 -13.30 9.11
N GLN A 254 15.17 -12.78 10.08
CA GLN A 254 16.01 -11.60 9.92
C GLN A 254 17.30 -11.95 9.17
N ASN A 255 17.74 -11.04 8.31
CA ASN A 255 19.02 -11.11 7.60
C ASN A 255 19.61 -9.69 7.51
N ALA A 256 20.93 -9.55 7.59
CA ALA A 256 21.62 -8.30 7.32
C ALA A 256 22.77 -8.54 6.34
N ASP A 257 22.96 -7.61 5.42
CA ASP A 257 23.95 -7.70 4.36
C ASP A 257 24.61 -6.34 4.12
N PHE A 258 25.83 -6.36 3.61
CA PHE A 258 26.57 -5.17 3.20
C PHE A 258 26.76 -5.19 1.69
N LYS A 259 26.08 -4.28 0.99
CA LYS A 259 26.22 -4.13 -0.46
C LYS A 259 27.44 -3.28 -0.75
N GLU A 260 28.60 -3.92 -0.88
CA GLU A 260 29.88 -3.23 -1.05
C GLU A 260 29.92 -2.31 -2.26
N SER A 261 29.31 -2.69 -3.39
CA SER A 261 29.25 -1.87 -4.62
C SER A 261 28.45 -0.58 -4.44
N GLN A 262 27.45 -0.58 -3.56
CA GLN A 262 26.61 0.57 -3.25
C GLN A 262 27.01 1.27 -1.94
N LYS A 263 27.98 0.70 -1.21
CA LYS A 263 28.39 1.13 0.13
C LYS A 263 27.19 1.34 1.06
N LYS A 264 26.25 0.39 1.08
CA LYS A 264 25.08 0.45 1.96
C LYS A 264 24.92 -0.81 2.80
N LEU A 265 24.42 -0.61 4.00
CA LEU A 265 23.91 -1.65 4.89
C LEU A 265 22.46 -1.93 4.52
N GLU A 266 22.09 -3.20 4.44
CA GLU A 266 20.71 -3.67 4.32
C GLU A 266 20.35 -4.56 5.50
N TRP A 267 19.19 -4.33 6.10
CA TRP A 267 18.63 -5.17 7.15
C TRP A 267 17.20 -5.55 6.80
N ASN A 268 17.01 -6.84 6.50
CA ASN A 268 15.74 -7.41 6.13
C ASN A 268 15.11 -8.14 7.32
N ILE A 269 13.83 -7.86 7.58
CA ILE A 269 13.03 -8.61 8.54
C ILE A 269 11.74 -9.05 7.83
N LYS A 270 11.49 -10.36 7.80
CA LYS A 270 10.30 -10.90 7.12
C LYS A 270 9.00 -10.43 7.77
N LYS A 271 8.94 -10.37 9.09
CA LYS A 271 7.74 -10.05 9.86
C LYS A 271 8.08 -9.30 11.16
N ILE A 272 7.32 -8.25 11.45
CA ILE A 272 7.37 -7.51 12.73
C ILE A 272 5.96 -7.42 13.31
N VAL A 273 5.80 -7.77 14.58
CA VAL A 273 4.52 -7.68 15.29
C VAL A 273 4.38 -6.28 15.90
N GLY A 274 3.17 -5.72 15.93
CA GLY A 274 2.94 -4.42 16.55
C GLY A 274 3.35 -4.37 18.02
N GLY A 275 3.90 -3.24 18.46
CA GLY A 275 4.41 -3.05 19.82
C GLY A 275 5.77 -3.69 20.10
N SER A 276 6.33 -4.46 19.15
CA SER A 276 7.68 -5.03 19.30
C SER A 276 8.78 -4.05 18.92
N GLU A 277 9.98 -4.33 19.42
CA GLU A 277 11.18 -3.52 19.23
C GLU A 277 12.34 -4.44 18.85
N HIS A 278 13.14 -4.00 17.87
CA HIS A 278 14.24 -4.79 17.31
C HIS A 278 15.46 -3.92 17.13
N THR A 279 16.64 -4.50 17.37
CA THR A 279 17.92 -3.81 17.24
C THR A 279 18.85 -4.57 16.30
N LEU A 280 19.60 -3.83 15.49
CA LEU A 280 20.74 -4.32 14.74
C LEU A 280 21.99 -3.56 15.20
N ARG A 281 23.06 -4.31 15.48
CA ARG A 281 24.38 -3.73 15.69
C ARG A 281 25.28 -4.09 14.51
N ALA A 282 25.91 -3.09 13.91
CA ALA A 282 26.78 -3.25 12.76
C ALA A 282 28.15 -2.63 13.04
N LYS A 283 29.18 -3.46 13.11
CA LYS A 283 30.57 -3.04 13.34
C LYS A 283 31.25 -2.79 12.00
N LEU A 284 31.56 -1.53 11.74
CA LEU A 284 32.18 -1.04 10.52
C LEU A 284 33.71 -1.08 10.65
N ASN A 285 34.39 -1.43 9.55
CA ASN A 285 35.83 -1.28 9.39
C ASN A 285 36.11 -0.43 8.14
N PHE A 286 37.09 0.45 8.26
CA PHE A 286 37.43 1.46 7.26
C PHE A 286 38.82 1.21 6.65
N SER A 287 39.01 1.65 5.40
CA SER A 287 40.33 1.61 4.73
C SER A 287 41.24 2.77 5.09
N GLN A 288 40.69 3.84 5.67
CA GLN A 288 41.40 5.07 6.02
C GLN A 288 40.93 5.58 7.39
N GLU A 289 41.75 6.39 8.04
CA GLU A 289 41.41 6.97 9.33
C GLU A 289 40.23 7.95 9.22
N LEU A 290 39.43 8.02 10.29
CA LEU A 290 38.33 8.96 10.42
C LEU A 290 38.90 10.40 10.48
N HIS A 291 38.71 11.16 9.40
CA HIS A 291 39.14 12.56 9.32
C HIS A 291 37.97 13.56 9.46
N GLY A 292 36.75 13.08 9.68
CA GLY A 292 35.53 13.88 9.73
C GLY A 292 34.43 13.22 10.57
N ASN A 293 33.31 13.93 10.72
CA ASN A 293 32.14 13.38 11.41
C ASN A 293 31.47 12.33 10.53
N ILE A 294 31.55 11.07 10.93
CA ILE A 294 30.96 9.92 10.23
C ILE A 294 29.47 10.08 9.95
N THR A 295 28.71 10.80 10.80
CA THR A 295 27.27 11.00 10.57
C THR A 295 26.99 11.89 9.36
N LYS A 296 27.93 12.76 8.98
CA LYS A 296 27.81 13.60 7.77
C LYS A 296 28.12 12.82 6.49
N GLU A 297 28.93 11.79 6.59
CA GLU A 297 29.36 10.97 5.46
C GLU A 297 28.47 9.75 5.25
N ALA A 298 27.87 9.24 6.33
CA ALA A 298 26.77 8.31 6.26
C ALA A 298 25.50 9.01 5.74
N GLY A 299 24.66 8.25 5.03
CA GLY A 299 23.37 8.74 4.54
C GLY A 299 22.25 8.51 5.56
N PRO A 300 21.07 9.09 5.33
CA PRO A 300 19.92 8.85 6.18
C PRO A 300 19.46 7.39 6.07
N VAL A 301 18.79 6.91 7.12
CA VAL A 301 18.23 5.56 7.15
C VAL A 301 16.88 5.55 6.45
N SER A 302 16.70 4.68 5.47
CA SER A 302 15.41 4.48 4.79
C SER A 302 14.75 3.18 5.23
N LEU A 303 13.42 3.19 5.30
CA LEU A 303 12.62 2.04 5.68
C LEU A 303 11.55 1.75 4.62
N THR A 304 11.52 0.52 4.13
CA THR A 304 10.44 -0.01 3.30
C THR A 304 9.67 -1.06 4.09
N PHE A 305 8.34 -1.03 4.02
CA PHE A 305 7.47 -2.02 4.69
C PHE A 305 6.10 -2.11 4.02
N THR A 306 5.36 -3.16 4.36
CA THR A 306 3.92 -3.28 4.07
C THR A 306 3.16 -3.78 5.29
N ILE A 307 2.14 -3.05 5.73
CA ILE A 307 1.28 -3.40 6.87
C ILE A 307 -0.12 -3.72 6.36
N PRO A 308 -0.51 -5.00 6.26
CA PRO A 308 -1.88 -5.37 5.94
C PRO A 308 -2.81 -5.11 7.12
N MET A 309 -4.08 -4.84 6.81
CA MET A 309 -5.17 -4.59 7.77
C MET A 309 -4.88 -3.43 8.73
N TYR A 310 -4.11 -2.44 8.27
CA TYR A 310 -3.79 -1.23 9.01
C TYR A 310 -3.98 0.00 8.13
N ASN A 311 -4.44 1.08 8.75
CA ASN A 311 -4.74 2.35 8.10
C ASN A 311 -4.44 3.50 9.08
N PRO A 312 -3.37 4.29 8.87
CA PRO A 312 -3.03 5.45 9.68
C PRO A 312 -4.07 6.58 9.66
N SER A 313 -4.74 6.81 8.52
CA SER A 313 -5.72 7.93 8.41
C SER A 313 -7.01 7.70 9.18
N ARG A 314 -7.29 6.45 9.57
CA ARG A 314 -8.57 5.97 10.14
C ARG A 314 -9.76 6.11 9.18
N LEU A 315 -9.50 6.27 7.89
CA LEU A 315 -10.54 6.21 6.87
C LEU A 315 -11.18 4.81 6.91
N GLN A 316 -12.49 4.78 6.98
CA GLN A 316 -13.32 3.60 7.03
C GLN A 316 -14.26 3.60 5.83
N VAL A 317 -14.51 2.40 5.32
CA VAL A 317 -15.34 2.20 4.14
C VAL A 317 -16.40 1.15 4.42
N LYS A 318 -17.66 1.47 4.10
CA LYS A 318 -18.80 0.57 4.19
C LYS A 318 -19.47 0.45 2.83
N LEU A 319 -19.44 -0.77 2.28
CA LEU A 319 -19.98 -1.08 0.96
C LEU A 319 -21.42 -1.61 1.03
N THR A 320 -22.32 -0.95 0.30
CA THR A 320 -23.73 -1.34 0.14
C THR A 320 -24.10 -1.43 -1.34
N MET A 321 -24.79 -2.50 -1.73
CA MET A 321 -25.31 -2.66 -3.10
C MET A 321 -26.74 -2.15 -3.15
N ILE A 322 -27.07 -1.26 -4.09
CA ILE A 322 -28.46 -0.89 -4.36
C ILE A 322 -29.06 -2.00 -5.22
N GLY A 323 -30.17 -2.59 -4.76
CA GLY A 323 -30.86 -3.69 -5.46
C GLY A 323 -30.92 -5.01 -4.69
N SER A 324 -30.24 -5.15 -3.54
CA SER A 324 -30.39 -6.33 -2.65
C SER A 324 -31.32 -6.11 -1.46
N VAL A 325 -31.97 -4.93 -1.35
CA VAL A 325 -32.87 -4.62 -0.24
C VAL A 325 -34.17 -3.98 -0.75
N LYS A 326 -35.24 -4.80 -0.75
CA LYS A 326 -36.65 -4.46 -0.46
C LYS A 326 -37.59 -3.81 -1.49
N TYR A 327 -37.26 -3.72 -2.79
CA TYR A 327 -38.29 -3.43 -3.79
C TYR A 327 -38.15 -4.30 -5.04
N LEU A 328 -38.54 -5.58 -4.93
CA LEU A 328 -39.19 -6.35 -5.99
C LEU A 328 -39.64 -7.71 -5.42
N GLN A 329 -40.64 -7.71 -4.53
CA GLN A 329 -41.63 -8.78 -4.59
C GLN A 329 -42.45 -8.53 -5.86
N ILE A 330 -41.89 -8.89 -7.03
CA ILE A 330 -42.61 -9.27 -8.26
C ILE A 330 -41.55 -9.89 -9.19
N ALA A 331 -41.63 -11.22 -9.31
CA ALA A 331 -41.23 -12.04 -10.44
C ALA A 331 -39.87 -11.76 -11.15
N LYS A 332 -38.76 -12.23 -10.56
CA LYS A 332 -37.75 -12.97 -11.34
C LYS A 332 -37.38 -14.26 -10.61
N LYS A 333 -37.82 -15.39 -11.15
CA LYS A 333 -37.36 -16.73 -10.79
C LYS A 333 -35.90 -16.88 -11.25
N GLY A 334 -34.97 -16.45 -10.41
CA GLY A 334 -33.54 -16.73 -10.54
C GLY A 334 -32.92 -16.56 -9.16
N LYS A 335 -32.18 -17.57 -8.68
CA LYS A 335 -31.46 -17.49 -7.40
C LYS A 335 -30.47 -16.32 -7.48
N THR A 336 -30.82 -15.17 -6.90
CA THR A 336 -29.93 -14.03 -6.73
C THR A 336 -28.95 -14.38 -5.61
N THR A 337 -27.79 -14.92 -5.98
CA THR A 337 -26.67 -15.09 -5.06
C THR A 337 -26.17 -13.69 -4.68
N ASN A 338 -26.19 -13.35 -3.40
CA ASN A 338 -25.59 -12.11 -2.93
C ASN A 338 -24.09 -12.12 -3.28
N PRO A 339 -23.54 -11.06 -3.89
CA PRO A 339 -22.13 -11.04 -4.24
C PRO A 339 -21.26 -11.05 -2.99
N TYR A 340 -20.10 -11.70 -3.08
CA TYR A 340 -19.10 -11.64 -2.02
C TYR A 340 -18.45 -10.25 -1.98
N ARG A 341 -18.31 -9.70 -0.78
CA ARG A 341 -17.77 -8.35 -0.55
C ARG A 341 -16.52 -8.45 0.31
N TRP A 342 -15.45 -7.84 -0.16
CA TRP A 342 -14.17 -7.83 0.53
C TRP A 342 -13.70 -6.40 0.71
N VAL A 343 -13.31 -6.05 1.93
CA VAL A 343 -12.66 -4.78 2.24
C VAL A 343 -11.35 -5.08 2.93
N ARG A 344 -10.25 -4.50 2.44
CA ARG A 344 -8.95 -4.58 3.09
C ARG A 344 -8.27 -3.21 3.11
N TYR A 345 -7.48 -3.03 4.16
CA TYR A 345 -6.65 -1.85 4.35
C TYR A 345 -5.19 -2.28 4.18
N VAL A 346 -4.39 -1.50 3.46
CA VAL A 346 -2.97 -1.78 3.25
C VAL A 346 -2.20 -0.49 3.38
N THR A 347 -1.25 -0.45 4.31
CA THR A 347 -0.31 0.67 4.45
C THR A 347 1.04 0.27 3.88
N GLN A 348 1.65 1.13 3.07
CA GLN A 348 2.95 0.94 2.46
C GLN A 348 3.84 2.17 2.70
N ALA A 349 5.13 1.94 2.82
CA ALA A 349 6.10 3.03 2.77
C ALA A 349 6.22 3.56 1.33
N ASN A 350 6.21 4.89 1.17
CA ASN A 350 6.61 5.57 -0.06
C ASN A 350 8.02 6.14 0.12
N SER A 351 8.13 7.20 0.92
CA SER A 351 9.41 7.78 1.35
C SER A 351 9.48 7.85 2.86
N TYR A 352 10.07 6.84 3.51
CA TYR A 352 10.18 6.76 4.96
C TYR A 352 11.64 6.84 5.39
N VAL A 353 12.07 8.01 5.86
CA VAL A 353 13.48 8.36 6.01
C VAL A 353 13.77 8.98 7.37
N ALA A 354 14.76 8.46 8.09
CA ALA A 354 15.29 9.06 9.31
C ALA A 354 16.65 9.68 9.05
N ARG A 355 16.77 10.99 9.31
CA ARG A 355 18.07 11.68 9.28
C ARG A 355 18.92 11.24 10.46
N ILE A 356 20.23 11.38 10.31
CA ILE A 356 21.24 11.04 11.33
C ILE A 356 22.01 12.26 11.80
#